data_AF-A0A2V6PAP5-F1
#
_entry.id   AF-A0A2V6PAP5-F1
#
_cell.length_a   1.000
_cell.length_b   1.000
_cell.length_c   1.000
_cell.angle_alpha   90.00
_cell.angle_beta   90.00
_cell.angle_gamma   90.00
#
_symmetry.space_group_name_H-M   'P 1'
#
loop_
_entity.id
_entity.type
_entity.pdbx_description
1 polymer ?
#
loop_
_entity_poly.entity_id
_entity_poly.type
_entity_poly.pdbx_seq_one_letter_code
_entity_poly.pdbx_strand_id
1 'polypeptide(L)'
;MKPLPPILILLVMLIGTLLAQPAATDGTRFQAVDIFIDSRQDPLAAYQLEFFVKNGNARVVGVEGGEHPAFKEAPFYDPKAIQQERVIIAAFSTSAADKLPKARTRVATIHLQIIGDQKPEFHLRLETAATANGNKIPVAGTFEERKAK
;
A
#
# COMPACT_ATOMS: atom_id res chain seq x y z
N MET A 1 26.25 27.71 51.95
CA MET A 1 26.29 27.07 50.61
C MET A 1 27.11 27.99 49.70
N LYS A 2 28.28 27.56 49.21
CA LYS A 2 29.12 28.39 48.32
C LYS A 2 28.56 28.33 46.89
N PRO A 3 28.41 29.46 46.18
CA PRO A 3 27.91 29.44 44.81
C PRO A 3 28.93 28.75 43.89
N LEU A 4 28.42 27.95 42.97
CA LEU A 4 29.21 27.22 41.99
C LEU A 4 29.94 28.21 41.06
N PRO A 5 31.24 28.03 40.76
CA PRO A 5 31.98 28.96 39.91
C PRO A 5 31.37 29.04 38.50
N PRO A 6 31.31 30.24 37.89
CA PRO A 6 30.67 30.46 36.58
C PRO A 6 31.27 29.62 35.45
N ILE A 7 32.54 29.22 35.56
CA ILE A 7 33.23 28.31 34.63
C ILE A 7 32.59 26.91 34.63
N LEU A 8 32.11 26.42 35.77
CA LEU A 8 31.48 25.11 35.87
C LEU A 8 30.05 25.12 35.31
N ILE A 9 29.36 26.27 35.36
CA ILE A 9 28.06 26.47 34.72
C ILE A 9 28.22 26.50 33.18
N LEU A 10 29.24 27.18 32.68
CA LEU A 10 29.54 27.24 31.24
C LEU A 10 29.90 25.86 30.67
N LEU A 11 30.64 25.05 31.42
CA LEU A 11 31.03 23.69 31.03
C LEU A 11 29.81 22.75 30.95
N VAL A 12 28.86 22.86 31.89
CA VAL A 12 27.62 22.06 31.89
C VAL A 12 26.70 22.46 30.73
N MET A 13 26.62 23.74 30.37
CA MET A 13 25.85 24.20 29.19
C MET A 13 26.46 23.71 27.87
N LEU A 14 27.79 23.63 27.78
CA LEU A 14 28.49 23.17 26.57
C LEU A 14 28.35 21.65 26.34
N ILE A 15 28.20 20.87 27.42
CA ILE A 15 27.93 19.43 27.34
C ILE A 15 26.46 19.17 26.96
N GLY A 16 25.53 19.99 27.44
CA GLY A 16 24.10 19.88 27.13
C GLY A 16 23.77 20.07 25.64
N THR A 17 24.51 20.92 24.92
CA THR A 17 24.35 21.08 23.47
C THR A 17 25.01 19.97 22.67
N LEU A 18 26.09 19.37 23.17
CA LEU A 18 26.77 18.24 22.51
C LEU A 18 25.93 16.94 22.56
N LEU A 19 25.05 16.80 23.56
CA LEU A 19 24.18 15.64 23.75
C LEU A 19 22.76 15.82 23.17
N ALA A 20 22.42 17.02 22.69
CA ALA A 20 21.18 17.27 21.97
C ALA A 20 21.29 16.73 20.53
N GLN A 21 21.32 15.41 20.39
CA GLN A 21 21.05 14.78 19.10
C GLN A 21 19.60 15.10 18.73
N PRO A 22 19.34 15.74 17.57
CA PRO A 22 17.99 15.78 17.05
C PRO A 22 17.50 14.33 16.95
N ALA A 23 16.31 14.06 17.48
CA ALA A 23 15.67 12.78 17.25
C ALA A 23 15.60 12.59 15.73
N ALA A 24 16.42 11.70 15.19
CA ALA A 24 16.25 11.23 13.84
C ALA A 24 14.87 10.58 13.82
N THR A 25 13.88 11.31 13.33
CA THR A 25 12.64 10.69 12.88
C THR A 25 13.07 9.83 11.72
N ASP A 26 13.42 8.57 11.97
CA ASP A 26 13.49 7.57 10.92
C ASP A 26 12.15 7.65 10.20
N GLY A 27 12.17 8.25 9.00
CA GLY A 27 11.00 8.78 8.29
C GLY A 27 10.01 7.67 8.00
N THR A 28 9.13 7.38 8.96
CA THR A 28 8.07 6.39 8.79
C THR A 28 6.83 7.14 8.36
N ARG A 29 6.33 6.82 7.17
CA ARG A 29 5.10 7.40 6.63
C ARG A 29 4.19 6.30 6.13
N PHE A 30 2.90 6.58 6.11
CA PHE A 30 1.90 5.65 5.59
C PHE A 30 1.33 6.17 4.29
N GLN A 31 1.06 5.26 3.36
CA GLN A 31 0.53 5.58 2.05
C GLN A 31 -0.46 4.51 1.60
N ALA A 32 -1.48 4.92 0.85
CA ALA A 32 -2.41 4.03 0.19
C ALA A 32 -2.16 4.02 -1.32
N VAL A 33 -2.27 2.86 -1.94
CA VAL A 33 -2.18 2.66 -3.38
C VAL A 33 -3.46 1.99 -3.85
N ASP A 34 -4.20 2.67 -4.72
CA ASP A 34 -5.46 2.18 -5.27
C ASP A 34 -5.16 1.33 -6.51
N ILE A 35 -5.73 0.12 -6.57
CA ILE A 35 -5.54 -0.82 -7.68
C ILE A 35 -6.79 -0.84 -8.54
N PHE A 36 -6.60 -0.70 -9.85
CA PHE A 36 -7.68 -0.63 -10.83
C PHE A 36 -7.55 -1.73 -11.87
N ILE A 37 -8.71 -2.24 -12.30
CA ILE A 37 -8.85 -3.08 -13.50
C ILE A 37 -9.85 -2.39 -14.41
N ASP A 38 -9.49 -2.20 -15.68
CA ASP A 38 -10.41 -1.73 -16.71
C ASP A 38 -10.88 -2.92 -17.54
N SER A 39 -12.08 -3.43 -17.22
CA SER A 39 -12.68 -4.53 -17.97
C SER A 39 -13.42 -4.08 -19.24
N ARG A 40 -13.33 -2.78 -19.59
CA ARG A 40 -14.00 -2.18 -20.75
C ARG A 40 -15.51 -2.43 -20.71
N GLN A 41 -16.03 -3.28 -21.59
CA GLN A 41 -17.45 -3.64 -21.63
C GLN A 41 -17.77 -4.97 -20.95
N ASP A 42 -16.73 -5.74 -20.58
CA ASP A 42 -16.88 -7.05 -20.00
C ASP A 42 -17.20 -6.94 -18.50
N PRO A 43 -18.22 -7.66 -18.00
CA PRO A 43 -18.54 -7.67 -16.58
C PRO A 43 -17.46 -8.43 -15.80
N LEU A 44 -16.69 -7.73 -14.97
CA LEU A 44 -15.60 -8.32 -14.20
C LEU A 44 -16.16 -9.12 -13.01
N ALA A 45 -16.04 -10.44 -13.07
CA ALA A 45 -16.51 -11.34 -12.02
C ALA A 45 -15.39 -11.81 -11.09
N ALA A 46 -14.17 -11.97 -11.59
CA ALA A 46 -13.04 -12.43 -10.79
C ALA A 46 -11.73 -11.80 -11.26
N TYR A 47 -10.80 -11.63 -10.31
CA TYR A 47 -9.43 -11.22 -10.61
C TYR A 47 -8.43 -11.90 -9.67
N GLN A 48 -7.19 -12.01 -10.14
CA GLN A 48 -6.02 -12.27 -9.31
C GLN A 48 -4.90 -11.36 -9.78
N LEU A 49 -4.20 -10.74 -8.83
CA LEU A 49 -3.06 -9.88 -9.11
C LEU A 49 -1.98 -10.05 -8.05
N GLU A 50 -0.78 -9.64 -8.43
CA GLU A 50 0.39 -9.51 -7.58
C GLU A 50 0.82 -8.04 -7.53
N PHE A 51 1.01 -7.52 -6.33
CA PHE A 51 1.61 -6.22 -6.08
C PHE A 51 2.87 -6.41 -5.24
N PHE A 52 3.97 -5.71 -5.57
CA PHE A 52 5.18 -5.77 -4.78
C PHE A 52 5.98 -4.47 -4.81
N VAL A 53 6.77 -4.27 -3.74
CA VAL A 53 7.74 -3.19 -3.61
C VAL A 53 9.10 -3.73 -4.02
N LYS A 54 9.78 -3.07 -4.96
CA LYS A 54 11.04 -3.61 -5.52
C LYS A 54 12.28 -3.24 -4.71
N ASN A 55 12.25 -2.11 -4.01
CA ASN A 55 13.43 -1.49 -3.42
C ASN A 55 13.49 -1.55 -1.89
N GLY A 56 12.73 -2.43 -1.22
CA GLY A 56 12.96 -2.73 0.20
C GLY A 56 12.45 -1.67 1.20
N ASN A 57 11.95 -0.54 0.73
CA ASN A 57 11.67 0.63 1.57
C ASN A 57 10.19 0.78 1.92
N ALA A 58 9.36 -0.23 1.65
CA ALA A 58 7.96 -0.22 2.06
C ALA A 58 7.43 -1.63 2.36
N ARG A 59 6.57 -1.71 3.37
CA ARG A 59 5.92 -2.94 3.82
C ARG A 59 4.43 -2.85 3.58
N VAL A 60 3.83 -3.92 3.05
CA VAL A 60 2.37 -4.05 2.97
C VAL A 60 1.84 -4.29 4.39
N VAL A 61 0.99 -3.40 4.87
CA VAL A 61 0.41 -3.44 6.22
C VAL A 61 -1.09 -3.63 6.25
N GLY A 62 -1.76 -3.59 5.09
CA GLY A 62 -3.19 -3.87 4.98
C GLY A 62 -3.67 -3.92 3.54
N VAL A 63 -4.83 -4.52 3.36
CA VAL A 63 -5.56 -4.57 2.09
C VAL A 63 -7.02 -4.27 2.36
N GLU A 64 -7.58 -3.28 1.66
CA GLU A 64 -9.01 -2.94 1.64
C GLU A 64 -9.61 -3.43 0.32
N GLY A 65 -10.93 -3.68 0.32
CA GLY A 65 -11.68 -3.93 -0.90
C GLY A 65 -11.77 -2.72 -1.83
N GLY A 66 -12.46 -2.95 -2.94
CA GLY A 66 -12.74 -1.99 -4.00
C GLY A 66 -13.97 -1.12 -3.74
N GLU A 67 -14.26 -0.25 -4.71
CA GLU A 67 -15.40 0.68 -4.63
C GLU A 67 -16.74 0.03 -5.02
N HIS A 68 -16.71 -0.98 -5.88
CA HIS A 68 -17.90 -1.64 -6.39
C HIS A 68 -18.42 -2.70 -5.39
N PRO A 69 -19.74 -2.85 -5.17
CA PRO A 69 -20.30 -3.84 -4.22
C PRO A 69 -19.77 -5.27 -4.40
N ALA A 70 -19.54 -5.69 -5.65
CA ALA A 70 -18.96 -6.99 -6.00
C ALA A 70 -17.57 -7.26 -5.38
N PHE A 71 -16.82 -6.21 -5.05
CA PHE A 71 -15.45 -6.29 -4.52
C PHE A 71 -15.26 -5.45 -3.25
N LYS A 72 -16.34 -5.12 -2.54
CA LYS A 72 -16.29 -4.24 -1.36
C LYS A 72 -15.51 -4.84 -0.19
N GLU A 73 -15.62 -6.15 -0.02
CA GLU A 73 -14.89 -6.87 1.02
C GLU A 73 -13.42 -7.01 0.64
N ALA A 74 -12.54 -7.11 1.65
CA ALA A 74 -11.13 -7.32 1.42
C ALA A 74 -10.90 -8.62 0.61
N PRO A 75 -10.05 -8.60 -0.42
CA PRO A 75 -9.75 -9.78 -1.21
C PRO A 75 -9.01 -10.84 -0.37
N PHE A 76 -9.11 -12.10 -0.79
CA PHE A 76 -8.28 -13.16 -0.27
C PHE A 76 -6.82 -12.88 -0.63
N TYR A 77 -5.90 -13.26 0.25
CA TYR A 77 -4.46 -13.08 0.02
C TYR A 77 -3.67 -14.30 0.50
N ASP A 78 -2.47 -14.49 -0.05
CA ASP A 78 -1.49 -15.46 0.47
C ASP A 78 -0.73 -14.85 1.67
N PRO A 79 -0.93 -15.32 2.91
CA PRO A 79 -0.25 -14.76 4.08
C PRO A 79 1.27 -14.90 4.03
N LYS A 80 1.80 -15.87 3.27
CA LYS A 80 3.25 -16.05 3.11
C LYS A 80 3.85 -14.96 2.23
N ALA A 81 3.08 -14.42 1.28
CA ALA A 81 3.56 -13.37 0.37
C ALA A 81 3.81 -12.05 1.11
N ILE A 82 2.92 -11.66 2.03
CA ILE A 82 2.96 -10.35 2.74
C ILE A 82 4.28 -10.13 3.50
N GLN A 83 4.96 -11.20 3.91
CA GLN A 83 6.22 -11.12 4.64
C GLN A 83 7.40 -10.59 3.80
N GLN A 84 7.26 -10.54 2.46
CA GLN A 84 8.32 -10.17 1.52
C GLN A 84 7.98 -8.90 0.71
N GLU A 85 7.22 -7.97 1.29
CA GLU A 85 6.84 -6.71 0.61
C GLU A 85 6.05 -6.95 -0.69
N ARG A 86 5.47 -8.14 -0.78
CA ARG A 86 4.75 -8.70 -1.91
C ARG A 86 3.38 -9.11 -1.41
N VAL A 87 2.35 -8.94 -2.23
CA VAL A 87 1.02 -9.43 -1.89
C VAL A 87 0.38 -9.96 -3.16
N ILE A 88 -0.08 -11.20 -3.09
CA ILE A 88 -0.91 -11.81 -4.11
C ILE A 88 -2.32 -11.80 -3.56
N ILE A 89 -3.22 -11.10 -4.25
CA ILE A 89 -4.63 -10.99 -3.87
C ILE A 89 -5.54 -11.49 -4.97
N ALA A 90 -6.68 -12.04 -4.57
CA ALA A 90 -7.73 -12.47 -5.46
C ALA A 90 -9.10 -12.22 -4.84
N ALA A 91 -10.07 -11.86 -5.69
CA ALA A 91 -11.47 -11.80 -5.30
C ALA A 91 -12.35 -12.22 -6.47
N PHE A 92 -13.57 -12.64 -6.13
CA PHE A 92 -14.60 -12.97 -7.10
C PHE A 92 -15.98 -12.58 -6.59
N SER A 93 -16.93 -12.47 -7.52
CA SER A 93 -18.36 -12.30 -7.25
C SER A 93 -19.16 -13.22 -8.17
N THR A 94 -20.18 -13.85 -7.61
CA THR A 94 -21.14 -14.70 -8.33
C THR A 94 -22.43 -13.93 -8.68
N SER A 95 -22.40 -12.61 -8.60
CA SER A 95 -23.55 -11.77 -8.94
C SER A 95 -23.89 -11.89 -10.42
N ALA A 96 -25.15 -11.60 -10.77
CA ALA A 96 -25.57 -11.54 -12.17
C ALA A 96 -24.72 -10.52 -12.96
N ALA A 97 -24.51 -10.76 -14.25
CA ALA A 97 -23.60 -9.98 -15.09
C ALA A 97 -23.93 -8.48 -15.17
N ASP A 98 -25.20 -8.10 -15.00
CA ASP A 98 -25.67 -6.71 -14.93
C ASP A 98 -25.37 -6.02 -13.59
N LYS A 99 -24.97 -6.80 -12.57
CA LYS A 99 -24.55 -6.33 -11.24
C LYS A 99 -23.04 -6.38 -11.05
N LEU A 100 -22.27 -6.67 -12.10
CA LEU A 100 -20.82 -6.69 -12.05
C LEU A 100 -20.25 -5.40 -12.64
N PRO A 101 -19.10 -4.92 -12.13
CA PRO A 101 -18.49 -3.72 -12.65
C PRO A 101 -18.05 -3.92 -14.10
N LYS A 102 -18.20 -2.83 -14.86
CA LYS A 102 -17.64 -2.64 -16.19
C LYS A 102 -16.75 -1.41 -16.14
N ALA A 103 -15.93 -1.24 -17.17
CA ALA A 103 -14.94 -0.18 -17.28
C ALA A 103 -13.94 -0.19 -16.11
N ARG A 104 -13.22 0.91 -15.97
CA ARG A 104 -12.22 1.11 -14.92
C ARG A 104 -12.86 1.11 -13.54
N THR A 105 -12.49 0.12 -12.72
CA THR A 105 -13.01 -0.05 -11.35
C THR A 105 -11.86 -0.20 -10.38
N ARG A 106 -11.91 0.49 -9.24
CA ARG A 106 -11.01 0.22 -8.13
C ARG A 106 -11.40 -1.09 -7.47
N VAL A 107 -10.50 -2.08 -7.52
CA VAL A 107 -10.76 -3.44 -7.02
C VAL A 107 -10.16 -3.71 -5.64
N ALA A 108 -9.15 -2.93 -5.24
CA ALA A 108 -8.53 -3.01 -3.92
C ALA A 108 -7.78 -1.71 -3.58
N THR A 109 -7.50 -1.49 -2.29
CA THR A 109 -6.51 -0.52 -1.82
C THR A 109 -5.42 -1.25 -1.03
N ILE A 110 -4.15 -1.02 -1.38
CA ILE A 110 -3.00 -1.55 -0.65
C ILE A 110 -2.49 -0.47 0.31
N HIS A 111 -2.41 -0.79 1.60
CA HIS A 111 -1.85 0.09 2.62
C HIS A 111 -0.40 -0.25 2.86
N LEU A 112 0.44 0.77 2.83
CA LEU A 112 1.89 0.66 2.93
C LEU A 112 2.42 1.46 4.10
N GLN A 113 3.35 0.85 4.84
CA GLN A 113 4.28 1.55 5.71
C GLN A 113 5.58 1.77 4.92
N ILE A 114 5.97 3.01 4.73
CA ILE A 114 7.19 3.39 4.02
C ILE A 114 8.24 3.80 5.05
N ILE A 115 9.45 3.30 4.86
CA ILE A 115 10.58 3.44 5.79
C ILE A 115 11.68 4.24 5.11
N GLY A 116 12.04 5.37 5.73
CA GLY A 116 13.04 6.30 5.22
C GLY A 116 12.50 7.22 4.12
N ASP A 117 13.41 8.03 3.57
CA ASP A 117 13.05 9.11 2.64
C ASP A 117 13.03 8.69 1.17
N GLN A 118 13.52 7.48 0.86
CA GLN A 118 13.53 6.97 -0.50
C GLN A 118 12.10 6.75 -1.00
N LYS A 119 11.79 7.17 -2.24
CA LYS A 119 10.51 6.87 -2.86
C LYS A 119 10.42 5.37 -3.20
N PRO A 120 9.35 4.65 -2.80
CA PRO A 120 9.17 3.26 -3.17
C PRO A 120 8.90 3.08 -4.67
N GLU A 121 9.42 1.99 -5.24
CA GLU A 121 9.12 1.55 -6.61
C GLU A 121 8.10 0.41 -6.55
N PHE A 122 6.89 0.67 -7.06
CA PHE A 122 5.78 -0.29 -7.04
C PHE A 122 5.61 -0.99 -8.38
N HIS A 123 5.39 -2.30 -8.32
CA HIS A 123 5.07 -3.11 -9.47
C HIS A 123 3.72 -3.80 -9.28
N LEU A 124 2.97 -3.93 -10.36
CA LEU A 124 1.68 -4.58 -10.42
C LEU A 124 1.65 -5.55 -11.59
N ARG A 125 1.25 -6.78 -11.34
CA ARG A 125 1.00 -7.80 -12.35
C ARG A 125 -0.40 -8.35 -12.18
N LEU A 126 -1.21 -8.24 -13.23
CA LEU A 126 -2.52 -8.89 -13.28
C LEU A 126 -2.33 -10.31 -13.82
N GLU A 127 -2.60 -11.32 -12.99
CA GLU A 127 -2.48 -12.74 -13.38
C GLU A 127 -3.72 -13.22 -14.15
N THR A 128 -4.91 -12.77 -13.72
CA THR A 128 -6.15 -13.04 -14.43
C THR A 128 -7.21 -11.99 -14.14
N ALA A 129 -8.08 -11.78 -15.13
CA ALA A 129 -9.38 -11.16 -14.98
C ALA A 129 -10.37 -12.02 -15.76
N ALA A 130 -11.57 -12.26 -15.22
CA ALA A 130 -12.55 -13.15 -15.83
C ALA A 130 -13.99 -12.64 -15.70
N THR A 131 -14.82 -13.03 -16.67
CA THR A 131 -16.27 -12.81 -16.64
C THR A 131 -16.98 -13.85 -15.78
N ALA A 132 -18.29 -13.67 -15.56
CA ALA A 132 -19.11 -14.60 -14.76
C ALA A 132 -19.11 -16.04 -15.29
N ASN A 133 -18.84 -16.23 -16.58
CA ASN A 133 -18.77 -17.56 -17.22
C ASN A 133 -17.36 -18.17 -17.17
N GLY A 134 -16.39 -17.52 -16.52
CA GLY A 134 -15.00 -17.97 -16.46
C GLY A 134 -14.17 -17.63 -17.69
N ASN A 135 -14.70 -16.83 -18.63
CA ASN A 135 -13.93 -16.40 -19.80
C ASN A 135 -12.90 -15.33 -19.38
N LYS A 136 -11.64 -15.50 -19.80
CA LYS A 136 -10.59 -14.51 -19.52
C LYS A 136 -10.84 -13.19 -20.25
N ILE A 137 -10.56 -12.09 -19.55
CA ILE A 137 -10.59 -10.73 -20.07
C ILE A 137 -9.11 -10.32 -20.28
N PRO A 138 -8.64 -10.11 -21.53
CA PRO A 138 -7.25 -9.78 -21.82
C PRO A 138 -6.98 -8.30 -21.56
N VAL A 139 -6.75 -7.95 -20.29
CA VAL A 139 -6.51 -6.58 -19.82
C VAL A 139 -5.30 -6.54 -18.89
N ALA A 140 -4.85 -5.33 -18.55
CA ALA A 140 -3.81 -5.10 -17.55
C ALA A 140 -4.41 -4.37 -16.33
N GLY A 141 -3.81 -4.58 -15.17
CA GLY A 141 -4.09 -3.77 -13.98
C GLY A 141 -3.30 -2.46 -14.03
N THR A 142 -3.82 -1.43 -13.39
CA THR A 142 -3.10 -0.17 -13.14
C THR A 142 -3.19 0.18 -11.65
N PHE A 143 -2.33 1.07 -11.18
CA PHE A 143 -2.38 1.55 -9.81
C PHE A 143 -2.20 3.07 -9.73
N GLU A 144 -2.71 3.68 -8.67
CA GLU A 144 -2.53 5.09 -8.37
C GLU A 144 -2.16 5.31 -6.91
N GLU A 145 -1.13 6.11 -6.66
CA GLU A 145 -0.76 6.59 -5.33
C GLU A 145 -1.84 7.56 -4.81
N ARG A 146 -2.51 7.24 -3.70
CA ARG A 146 -3.53 8.13 -3.13
C ARG A 146 -2.87 9.38 -2.56
N LYS A 147 -3.21 10.54 -3.11
CA LYS A 147 -2.72 11.84 -2.60
C LYS A 147 -3.34 12.12 -1.22
N ALA A 148 -2.53 12.61 -0.30
CA ALA A 148 -3.05 13.18 0.95
C ALA A 148 -4.00 14.34 0.60
N LYS A 149 -5.16 14.37 1.25
CA LYS A 149 -6.11 15.49 1.14
C LYS A 149 -5.59 16.70 1.89
#